data_AF-A0A8J3SX38-F1
#
_entry.id   AF-A0A8J3SX38-F1
#
_cell.length_a   1.000
_cell.length_b   1.000
_cell.length_c   1.000
_cell.angle_alpha   90.00
_cell.angle_beta   90.00
_cell.angle_gamma   90.00
#
_symmetry.space_group_name_H-M   'P 1'
#
loop_
_entity.id
_entity.type
_entity.pdbx_description
1 polymer ?
#
loop_
_entity_poly.entity_id
_entity_poly.type
_entity_poly.pdbx_seq_one_letter_code
_entity_poly.pdbx_strand_id
1 'polypeptide(L)' 'MRIESRATSLSWIPSEAVKGYTRTMSAAGISHYDSPPPDVLGDLEEMRDADAFRFANRIRSGPALPSGRAFPSGPVRG' A
#
# COMPACT_ATOMS: atom_id res chain seq x y z
N MET A 1 -8.83 -15.21 26.72
CA MET A 1 -8.73 -13.76 26.41
C MET A 1 -8.25 -13.63 24.97
N ARG A 2 -9.01 -13.00 24.07
CA ARG A 2 -8.65 -12.86 22.64
C ARG A 2 -8.06 -11.46 22.45
N ILE A 3 -6.79 -11.37 22.09
CA ILE A 3 -6.14 -10.10 21.78
C ILE A 3 -6.56 -9.73 20.35
N GLU A 4 -7.34 -8.66 20.20
CA GLU A 4 -7.56 -8.06 18.90
C GLU A 4 -6.47 -7.02 18.65
N SER A 5 -5.65 -7.25 17.63
CA SER A 5 -4.66 -6.28 17.17
C SER A 5 -5.05 -5.80 15.78
N ARG A 6 -4.98 -4.49 15.57
CA ARG A 6 -5.25 -3.81 14.30
C ARG A 6 -4.07 -2.90 13.98
N ALA A 7 -3.62 -2.97 12.73
CA ALA A 7 -2.59 -2.07 12.21
C ALA A 7 -3.06 -1.49 10.87
N THR A 8 -2.63 -0.27 10.58
CA THR A 8 -2.79 0.34 9.25
C THR A 8 -1.40 0.59 8.69
N SER A 9 -1.16 0.13 7.47
CA SER A 9 0.06 0.43 6.72
C SER A 9 -0.31 1.29 5.52
N LEU A 10 0.46 2.35 5.26
CA LEU A 10 0.33 3.21 4.10
C LEU A 10 1.55 3.09 3.18
N SER A 11 1.32 3.26 1.88
CA SER A 11 2.37 3.38 0.87
C SER A 11 2.26 4.72 0.16
N TRP A 12 3.41 5.36 -0.04
CA TRP A 12 3.58 6.57 -0.84
C TRP A 12 4.89 6.47 -1.63
N ILE A 13 5.03 7.28 -2.68
CA ILE A 13 6.22 7.36 -3.52
C ILE A 13 7.01 8.60 -3.09
N PRO A 14 8.12 8.44 -2.35
CA PRO A 14 8.94 9.58 -1.95
C PRO A 14 9.64 10.18 -3.17
N SER A 15 9.87 11.49 -3.12
CA SER A 15 10.50 12.24 -4.22
C SER A 15 11.89 11.69 -4.61
N GLU A 16 12.60 11.11 -3.64
CA GLU A 16 13.94 10.55 -3.77
C GLU A 16 13.95 9.19 -4.50
N ALA A 17 12.80 8.50 -4.59
CA ALA A 17 12.69 7.22 -5.29
C ALA A 17 12.76 7.36 -6.82
N VAL A 18 12.65 8.59 -7.34
CA VAL A 18 12.59 8.87 -8.77
C VAL A 18 13.92 9.47 -9.26
N LYS A 19 14.66 8.71 -10.08
CA LYS A 19 15.94 9.12 -10.69
C LYS A 19 15.78 9.32 -12.21
N GLY A 20 16.64 10.13 -12.82
CA GLY A 20 16.68 10.31 -14.28
C GLY A 20 15.60 11.26 -14.83
N TYR A 21 15.13 11.01 -16.06
CA TYR A 21 14.30 11.92 -16.87
C TYR A 21 12.99 12.38 -16.19
N THR A 22 12.44 11.54 -15.32
CA THR A 22 11.21 11.82 -14.56
C THR A 22 11.40 12.92 -13.51
N ARG A 23 12.62 13.11 -12.99
CA ARG A 23 12.96 14.23 -12.08
C ARG A 23 12.89 15.58 -12.82
N THR A 24 13.30 15.61 -14.08
CA THR A 24 13.22 16.82 -14.93
C THR A 24 11.78 17.21 -15.23
N MET A 25 10.88 16.24 -15.43
CA MET A 25 9.44 16.51 -15.61
C MET A 25 8.78 17.03 -14.33
N SER A 26 9.15 16.51 -13.15
CA SER A 26 8.63 17.04 -11.88
C SER A 26 9.16 18.45 -11.59
N ALA A 27 10.43 18.72 -11.85
CA ALA A 27 10.98 20.09 -11.76
C ALA A 27 10.31 21.07 -12.74
N ALA A 28 9.81 20.57 -13.87
CA ALA A 28 9.01 21.33 -14.84
C ALA A 28 7.51 21.43 -14.46
N GLY A 29 7.08 20.89 -13.32
CA GLY A 29 5.70 20.99 -12.81
C GLY A 29 4.70 20.03 -13.46
N ILE A 30 5.16 19.00 -14.20
CA ILE A 30 4.31 18.07 -14.95
C ILE A 30 3.80 16.92 -14.07
N SER A 31 4.48 16.63 -12.95
CA SER A 31 4.11 15.58 -11.99
C SER A 31 4.45 16.02 -10.58
N HIS A 32 3.51 15.76 -9.65
CA HIS A 32 3.67 16.01 -8.22
C HIS A 32 4.17 14.74 -7.52
N TYR A 33 5.06 14.93 -6.54
CA TYR A 33 5.46 13.86 -5.62
C TYR A 33 4.44 13.74 -4.49
N ASP A 34 4.42 12.57 -3.87
CA ASP A 34 3.61 12.36 -2.68
C ASP A 34 4.27 13.06 -1.50
N SER A 35 3.50 13.89 -0.79
CA SER A 35 3.93 14.35 0.53
C SER A 35 4.04 13.14 1.46
N PRO A 36 5.04 13.10 2.36
CA PRO A 36 5.10 12.04 3.36
C PRO A 36 3.78 12.01 4.17
N PRO A 37 3.25 10.82 4.46
CA PRO A 37 2.05 10.72 5.28
C PRO A 37 2.31 11.29 6.69
N PRO A 38 1.27 11.83 7.35
CA PRO A 38 1.41 12.41 8.68
C PRO A 38 1.77 11.34 9.72
N ASP A 39 2.46 11.75 10.80
CA ASP A 39 2.84 10.87 11.91
C ASP A 39 1.63 10.18 12.58
N VAL A 40 0.47 10.86 12.54
CA VAL A 40 -0.81 10.33 13.00
C VAL A 40 -1.78 10.34 11.82
N LEU A 41 -2.30 9.16 11.50
CA LEU A 41 -3.26 9.02 10.39
C LEU A 41 -4.63 9.58 10.78
N GLY A 42 -5.19 10.40 9.90
CA GLY A 42 -6.55 10.94 10.00
C GLY A 42 -7.58 10.02 9.35
N ASP A 43 -8.65 10.61 8.80
CA ASP A 43 -9.61 9.85 8.01
C ASP A 43 -8.98 9.36 6.70
N LEU A 44 -8.98 8.05 6.51
CA LEU A 44 -8.37 7.43 5.33
C LEU A 44 -9.15 7.70 4.04
N GLU A 45 -10.46 7.95 4.10
CA GLU A 45 -11.22 8.30 2.89
C GLU A 45 -10.92 9.74 2.47
N GLU A 46 -10.89 10.69 3.41
CA GLU A 46 -10.47 12.07 3.09
C GLU A 46 -9.02 12.11 2.55
N MET A 47 -8.12 11.35 3.17
CA MET A 47 -6.73 11.22 2.70
C MET A 47 -6.65 10.58 1.29
N ARG A 48 -7.57 9.67 0.97
CA ARG A 48 -7.64 9.05 -0.36
C ARG A 48 -8.13 10.04 -1.40
N ASP A 49 -9.17 10.79 -1.08
CA ASP A 49 -9.75 11.82 -1.97
C ASP A 49 -8.74 12.95 -2.25
N ALA A 50 -7.86 13.24 -1.28
CA ALA A 50 -6.75 14.17 -1.42
C ALA A 50 -5.50 13.58 -2.13
N ASP A 51 -5.56 12.35 -2.62
CA ASP A 51 -4.44 11.63 -3.27
C ASP A 51 -3.18 11.56 -2.37
N ALA A 52 -3.35 11.46 -1.05
CA ALA A 52 -2.25 11.52 -0.08
C ALA A 52 -1.47 10.20 0.08
N PHE A 53 -1.92 9.10 -0.53
CA PHE A 53 -1.23 7.80 -0.51
C PHE A 53 -1.63 6.95 -1.74
N ARG A 54 -0.83 5.94 -2.06
CA ARG A 54 -1.09 5.03 -3.19
C ARG A 54 -1.98 3.85 -2.82
N PHE A 55 -1.74 3.25 -1.66
CA PHE A 55 -2.64 2.27 -1.05
C PHE A 55 -2.54 2.25 0.48
N ALA A 56 -3.64 1.83 1.12
CA ALA A 56 -3.76 1.67 2.56
C ALA A 56 -4.22 0.25 2.90
N ASN A 57 -3.44 -0.45 3.73
CA ASN A 57 -3.74 -1.80 4.18
C ASN A 57 -4.22 -1.78 5.64
N ARG A 58 -5.46 -2.20 5.87
CA ARG A 58 -6.03 -2.39 7.22
C ARG A 58 -5.85 -3.85 7.63
N ILE A 59 -4.84 -4.11 8.46
CA ILE A 59 -4.50 -5.44 8.96
C ILE A 59 -5.27 -5.69 10.25
N ARG A 60 -5.94 -6.83 10.33
CA ARG A 60 -6.58 -7.33 11.56
C ARG A 60 -6.05 -8.71 11.87
N SER A 61 -5.69 -8.96 13.13
CA SER A 61 -5.35 -10.30 13.59
C SER A 61 -6.62 -11.07 13.94
N GLY A 62 -6.75 -12.27 13.36
CA GLY A 62 -7.79 -13.25 13.64
C GLY A 62 -7.19 -14.64 13.76
N PRO A 63 -8.01 -15.68 14.04
CA PRO A 63 -7.55 -17.06 14.07
C PRO A 63 -6.89 -17.41 12.74
N ALA A 64 -5.77 -18.13 12.78
CA ALA A 64 -5.12 -18.61 11.57
C ALA A 64 -6.13 -19.42 10.74
N LEU A 65 -6.33 -19.03 9.48
CA LEU A 65 -7.07 -19.85 8.54
C LEU A 65 -6.24 -21.12 8.26
N PRO A 66 -6.88 -22.28 8.09
CA PRO A 66 -6.17 -23.49 7.70
C PRO A 66 -5.36 -23.22 6.43
N SER A 67 -4.07 -23.58 6.43
CA SER A 67 -3.23 -23.49 5.24
C SER A 67 -3.91 -24.25 4.11
N GLY A 68 -4.13 -23.57 2.98
CA GLY A 68 -4.79 -24.16 1.82
C GLY A 68 -4.12 -25.46 1.40
N ARG A 69 -4.93 -26.46 1.06
CA ARG A 69 -4.45 -27.73 0.52
C ARG A 69 -3.72 -27.45 -0.79
N ALA A 70 -2.46 -27.87 -0.89
CA ALA A 70 -1.74 -27.81 -2.16
C ALA A 70 -2.53 -28.57 -3.23
N PHE A 71 -2.91 -27.89 -4.31
CA PHE A 71 -3.45 -28.57 -5.47
C PHE A 71 -2.29 -29.30 -6.16
N PRO A 72 -2.41 -30.62 -6.44
CA PRO A 72 -1.39 -31.33 -7.17
C PRO A 72 -1.25 -30.70 -8.56
N SER A 73 -0.05 -30.26 -8.90
CA SER A 73 0.32 -29.86 -10.26
C SER A 73 0.41 -31.12 -11.14
N GLY A 74 -0.74 -31.64 -11.56
CA GLY A 74 -0.82 -32.65 -12.61
C GLY A 74 -0.83 -31.99 -13.99
N PRO A 75 -0.19 -32.58 -15.02
CA PRO A 75 -0.25 -32.02 -16.35
C PRO A 75 -1.70 -32.05 -16.87
N VAL A 76 -2.20 -30.90 -17.32
CA VAL A 76 -3.43 -30.83 -18.11
C VAL A 76 -3.13 -31.52 -19.43
N ARG A 77 -3.62 -32.75 -19.61
CA ARG A 77 -3.68 -33.38 -20.94
C ARG A 77 -4.99 -32.94 -21.57
N GLY A 78 -4.88 -32.25 -22.71
CA GLY A 78 -5.99 -32.00 -23.63
C GLY A 78 -6.34 -33.22 -24.45
#